data_AF-A0A7L5Z3L1-F1
#
_entry.id   AF-A0A7L5Z3L1-F1
#
_cell.length_a   1.000
_cell.length_b   1.000
_cell.length_c   1.000
_cell.angle_alpha   90.00
_cell.angle_beta   90.00
_cell.angle_gamma   90.00
#
_symmetry.space_group_name_H-M   'P 1'
#
loop_
_entity.id
_entity.type
_entity.pdbx_description
1 polymer ?
#
loop_
_entity_poly.entity_id
_entity_poly.type
_entity_poly.pdbx_seq_one_letter_code
_entity_poly.pdbx_strand_id
1 'polypeptide(L)'
;MRTAITAGVARATGWLVVVAVALATTIGLINRIFTPADAPYFLLTREVAAHPWASLGLLVVSFGAYGWVFRKLCGLLAGWRDGVHTHPPRGPRTATLVRFLDWMFSSWWRIALVLAVCWLPWYLTSYPGQPNPDFARMLEEFLLTRPDTVGATPAYENYPTSFYLLPGGDSLWSNHHNFFLMLYYGSVSKLSITLFGTVMPAIYALSTVTLILTLVAFGRAFAILGRFVTDWKIRGIGFGLVVFSPLIALWSMSHSKNQLFAAGFAWWLALLAEYLHAERRMLRRWYVEMVLVGVLITASVLFGWILLVCQAIAMLFLRRGWRGPLTAMAVPALVVHGAVVVLVSMGTVIPSDPIETKGLQLQQLTLILKEHPDALSAQDRAALSRIFDTDVMVEVFDPDSSDPVKSTGPFIRKTDSYQYKTVQPQDWDAFNGIYLRAALKYPGTFLDGLVLKTYRYLDPLDKGTTWYPAWQPITIARSVTTGLRR
;
A
#
# COMPACT_ATOMS: atom_id res chain seq x y z
N MET A 1 36.95 -1.31 11.15
CA MET A 1 36.21 -0.02 11.13
C MET A 1 34.88 -0.11 10.35
N ARG A 2 34.85 -0.52 9.06
CA ARG A 2 33.59 -0.69 8.30
C ARG A 2 32.59 -1.70 8.89
N THR A 3 33.07 -2.82 9.44
CA THR A 3 32.28 -3.88 10.08
C THR A 3 31.65 -3.46 11.42
N ALA A 4 32.35 -2.65 12.21
CA ALA A 4 31.83 -2.10 13.46
C ALA A 4 30.73 -1.05 13.19
N ILE A 5 30.93 -0.20 12.18
CA ILE A 5 29.95 0.81 11.76
C ILE A 5 28.67 0.14 11.21
N THR A 6 28.80 -0.89 10.37
CA THR A 6 27.64 -1.64 9.85
C THR A 6 26.88 -2.39 10.95
N ALA A 7 27.57 -3.00 11.91
CA ALA A 7 26.93 -3.62 13.06
C ALA A 7 26.21 -2.60 13.96
N GLY A 8 26.79 -1.42 14.17
CA GLY A 8 26.17 -0.33 14.91
C GLY A 8 24.89 0.18 14.24
N VAL A 9 24.94 0.42 12.92
CA VAL A 9 23.77 0.86 12.13
C VAL A 9 22.67 -0.20 12.15
N ALA A 10 22.98 -1.47 11.92
CA ALA A 10 21.97 -2.54 11.95
C ALA A 10 21.27 -2.67 13.31
N ARG A 11 22.01 -2.54 14.42
CA ARG A 11 21.42 -2.53 15.77
C ARG A 11 20.56 -1.30 15.99
N ALA A 12 21.03 -0.11 15.58
CA ALA A 12 20.26 1.12 15.69
C ALA A 12 18.94 1.02 14.92
N THR A 13 18.98 0.53 13.67
CA THR A 13 17.77 0.31 12.86
C THR A 13 16.81 -0.69 13.51
N GLY A 14 17.32 -1.80 14.05
CA GLY A 14 16.48 -2.76 14.77
C GLY A 14 15.81 -2.16 16.01
N TRP A 15 16.54 -1.35 16.79
CA TRP A 15 15.96 -0.63 17.93
C TRP A 15 14.95 0.44 17.52
N LEU A 16 15.11 1.10 16.38
CA LEU A 16 14.10 2.02 15.84
C LEU A 16 12.77 1.29 15.56
N VAL A 17 12.82 0.07 15.03
CA VAL A 17 11.63 -0.77 14.84
C VAL A 17 11.00 -1.12 16.18
N VAL A 18 11.81 -1.50 17.18
CA VAL A 18 11.31 -1.77 18.54
C VAL A 18 10.61 -0.55 19.13
N VAL A 19 11.19 0.65 18.99
CA VAL A 19 10.60 1.90 19.45
C VAL A 19 9.26 2.15 18.77
N ALA A 20 9.20 2.04 17.44
CA ALA A 20 7.98 2.31 16.67
C ALA A 20 6.84 1.36 17.05
N VAL A 21 7.11 0.05 17.11
CA VAL A 21 6.11 -0.96 17.47
C VAL A 21 5.69 -0.83 18.93
N ALA A 22 6.65 -0.64 19.85
CA ALA A 22 6.33 -0.47 21.28
C ALA A 22 5.47 0.77 21.53
N LEU A 23 5.75 1.89 20.85
CA LEU A 23 4.93 3.09 20.92
C LEU A 23 3.51 2.82 20.39
N ALA A 24 3.38 2.21 19.21
CA ALA A 24 2.08 1.91 18.62
C ALA A 24 1.25 0.96 19.50
N THR A 25 1.85 -0.10 20.05
CA THR A 25 1.20 -1.01 20.99
C THR A 25 0.79 -0.30 22.28
N THR A 26 1.63 0.58 22.80
CA THR A 26 1.30 1.38 24.00
C THR A 26 0.09 2.28 23.74
N ILE A 27 0.07 2.98 22.60
CA ILE A 27 -1.05 3.81 22.18
C ILE A 27 -2.33 2.97 22.04
N GLY A 28 -2.23 1.80 21.39
CA GLY A 28 -3.37 0.89 21.25
C GLY A 28 -3.88 0.35 22.59
N LEU A 29 -2.99 0.07 23.55
CA LEU A 29 -3.36 -0.32 24.92
C LEU A 29 -4.04 0.82 25.67
N ILE A 30 -3.51 2.05 25.58
CA ILE A 30 -4.12 3.26 26.15
C ILE A 30 -5.54 3.42 25.60
N ASN A 31 -5.70 3.34 24.28
CA ASN A 31 -7.02 3.44 23.65
C ASN A 31 -7.99 2.36 24.20
N ARG A 32 -7.55 1.10 24.29
CA ARG A 32 -8.42 0.00 24.74
C ARG A 32 -8.77 0.02 26.22
N ILE A 33 -7.92 0.61 27.07
CA ILE A 33 -8.08 0.57 28.53
C ILE A 33 -8.74 1.86 29.05
N PHE A 34 -8.36 3.01 28.51
CA PHE A 34 -8.74 4.31 29.06
C PHE A 34 -9.83 5.04 28.26
N THR A 35 -9.95 4.81 26.95
CA THR A 35 -11.00 5.46 26.16
C THR A 35 -12.38 4.96 26.61
N PRO A 36 -13.29 5.86 27.03
CA PRO A 36 -14.66 5.50 27.37
C PRO A 36 -15.39 4.85 26.19
N ALA A 37 -16.26 3.87 26.47
CA ALA A 37 -16.98 3.15 25.42
C ALA A 37 -17.96 4.03 24.62
N ASP A 38 -18.41 5.13 25.21
CA ASP A 38 -19.28 6.15 24.63
C ASP A 38 -18.52 7.32 23.97
N ALA A 39 -17.18 7.34 24.06
CA ALA A 39 -16.39 8.38 23.41
C ALA A 39 -16.51 8.26 21.87
N PRO A 40 -16.74 9.37 21.15
CA PRO A 40 -16.90 9.33 19.70
C PRO A 40 -15.63 8.88 18.97
N TYR A 41 -14.46 9.14 19.56
CA TYR A 41 -13.15 8.71 19.09
C TYR A 41 -12.10 8.85 20.19
N PHE A 42 -10.91 8.30 19.93
CA PHE A 42 -9.77 8.30 20.82
C PHE A 42 -8.93 9.59 20.71
N LEU A 43 -8.55 10.17 21.84
CA LEU A 43 -7.63 11.32 21.94
C LEU A 43 -6.46 10.97 22.88
N LEU A 44 -5.30 10.61 22.31
CA LEU A 44 -4.12 10.19 23.07
C LEU A 44 -3.70 11.22 24.13
N THR A 45 -3.69 12.50 23.77
CA THR A 45 -3.22 13.55 24.69
C THR A 45 -4.10 13.68 25.92
N ARG A 46 -5.42 13.55 25.75
CA ARG A 46 -6.40 13.54 26.85
C ARG A 46 -6.19 12.33 27.75
N GLU A 47 -6.12 11.13 27.17
CA GLU A 47 -6.00 9.89 27.96
C GLU A 47 -4.65 9.81 28.70
N VAL A 48 -3.56 10.27 28.08
CA VAL A 48 -2.25 10.35 28.74
C VAL A 48 -2.24 11.39 29.85
N ALA A 49 -2.89 12.54 29.68
CA ALA A 49 -2.99 13.56 30.72
C ALA A 49 -3.83 13.10 31.92
N ALA A 50 -4.90 12.33 31.67
CA ALA A 50 -5.75 11.77 32.72
C ALA A 50 -5.07 10.61 33.48
N HIS A 51 -4.24 9.81 32.79
CA HIS A 51 -3.62 8.60 33.35
C HIS A 51 -2.10 8.54 33.15
N PRO A 52 -1.32 9.56 33.58
CA PRO A 52 0.09 9.69 33.18
C PRO A 52 0.95 8.51 33.66
N TRP A 53 0.77 8.07 34.90
CA TRP A 53 1.55 6.96 35.47
C TRP A 53 1.17 5.61 34.88
N ALA A 54 -0.11 5.40 34.56
CA ALA A 54 -0.56 4.16 33.97
C ALA A 54 -0.11 4.07 32.49
N SER A 55 -0.22 5.16 31.72
CA SER A 55 0.33 5.26 30.36
C SER A 55 1.84 5.07 30.34
N LEU A 56 2.59 5.64 31.30
CA LEU A 56 4.02 5.39 31.44
C LEU A 56 4.31 3.92 31.79
N GLY A 57 3.52 3.30 32.66
CA GLY A 57 3.61 1.87 32.97
C GLY A 57 3.44 0.99 31.73
N LEU A 58 2.39 1.25 30.93
CA LEU A 58 2.14 0.54 29.67
C LEU A 58 3.29 0.72 28.66
N LEU A 59 3.87 1.93 28.60
CA LEU A 59 5.04 2.22 27.78
C LEU A 59 6.23 1.37 28.20
N VAL A 60 6.57 1.38 29.49
CA VAL A 60 7.70 0.61 30.05
C VAL A 60 7.51 -0.89 29.81
N VAL A 61 6.30 -1.42 30.02
CA VAL A 61 5.99 -2.83 29.77
C VAL A 61 6.14 -3.18 28.30
N SER A 62 5.60 -2.36 27.39
CA SER A 62 5.70 -2.58 25.94
C SER A 62 7.17 -2.55 25.48
N PHE A 63 7.93 -1.54 25.90
CA PHE A 63 9.35 -1.44 25.59
C PHE A 63 10.17 -2.60 26.17
N GLY A 64 9.87 -3.01 27.41
CA GLY A 64 10.50 -4.16 28.05
C GLY A 64 10.24 -5.46 27.28
N ALA A 65 8.98 -5.70 26.90
CA ALA A 65 8.56 -6.88 26.15
C ALA A 65 9.21 -6.92 24.75
N TYR A 66 9.03 -5.88 23.93
CA TYR A 66 9.60 -5.84 22.59
C TYR A 66 11.14 -5.79 22.61
N GLY A 67 11.75 -5.10 23.57
CA GLY A 67 13.19 -5.08 23.75
C GLY A 67 13.75 -6.45 24.14
N TRP A 68 13.05 -7.20 24.99
CA TRP A 68 13.41 -8.59 25.32
C TRP A 68 13.29 -9.50 24.09
N VAL A 69 12.17 -9.45 23.37
CA VAL A 69 11.94 -10.22 22.14
C VAL A 69 13.03 -9.91 21.11
N PHE A 70 13.31 -8.64 20.86
CA PHE A 70 14.33 -8.22 19.91
C PHE A 70 15.71 -8.73 20.29
N ARG A 71 16.11 -8.63 21.57
CA ARG A 71 17.41 -9.19 22.03
C ARG A 71 17.48 -10.70 21.86
N LYS A 72 16.40 -11.43 22.15
CA LYS A 72 16.33 -12.87 21.94
C LYS A 72 16.43 -13.23 20.45
N LEU A 73 15.71 -12.52 19.60
CA LEU A 73 15.80 -12.68 18.14
C LEU A 73 17.21 -12.36 17.63
N CYS A 74 17.83 -11.27 18.06
CA CYS A 74 19.22 -10.96 17.71
C CYS A 74 20.18 -12.05 18.18
N GLY A 75 20.00 -12.61 19.38
CA GLY A 75 20.82 -13.73 19.86
C GLY A 75 20.66 -14.99 19.01
N LEU A 76 19.41 -15.35 18.68
CA LEU A 76 19.09 -16.47 17.79
C LEU A 76 19.70 -16.26 16.39
N LEU A 77 19.53 -15.08 15.82
CA LEU A 77 20.03 -14.71 14.49
C LEU A 77 21.55 -14.54 14.44
N ALA A 78 22.19 -14.09 15.53
CA ALA A 78 23.65 -14.03 15.62
C ALA A 78 24.26 -15.43 15.53
N GLY A 79 23.64 -16.41 16.21
CA GLY A 79 24.00 -17.83 16.06
C GLY A 79 23.84 -18.36 14.63
N TRP A 80 23.04 -17.70 13.79
CA TRP A 80 22.91 -18.04 12.37
C TRP A 80 23.91 -17.30 11.48
N ARG A 81 24.38 -16.12 11.91
CA ARG A 81 25.33 -15.29 11.16
C ARG A 81 26.76 -15.84 11.20
N ASP A 82 27.12 -16.50 12.28
CA ASP A 82 28.45 -17.10 12.47
C ASP A 82 28.56 -18.50 11.81
N GLY A 83 27.59 -18.80 10.93
CA GLY A 83 27.49 -20.02 10.13
C GLY A 83 26.32 -20.86 10.58
N VAL A 84 25.22 -20.86 9.82
CA VAL A 84 24.22 -21.92 10.00
C VAL A 84 24.88 -23.22 9.58
N HIS A 85 25.29 -24.02 10.56
CA HIS A 85 25.71 -25.39 10.32
C HIS A 85 24.56 -26.09 9.63
N THR A 86 24.79 -26.53 8.39
CA THR A 86 23.80 -27.31 7.65
C THR A 86 23.45 -28.51 8.48
N HIS A 87 22.22 -28.54 9.01
CA HIS A 87 21.80 -29.68 9.79
C HIS A 87 21.69 -30.89 8.85
N PRO A 88 22.49 -31.95 9.04
CA PRO A 88 22.40 -33.10 8.17
C PRO A 88 21.01 -33.72 8.30
N PRO A 89 20.42 -34.22 7.21
CA PRO A 89 19.14 -34.90 7.26
C PRO A 89 19.22 -36.09 8.23
N ARG A 90 18.30 -36.15 9.19
CA ARG A 90 18.15 -37.27 10.12
C ARG A 90 17.14 -38.26 9.55
N GLY A 91 17.63 -39.26 8.83
CA GLY A 91 16.83 -40.35 8.27
C GLY A 91 16.23 -40.08 6.88
N PRO A 92 15.58 -41.11 6.29
CA PRO A 92 15.23 -41.12 4.87
C PRO A 92 14.22 -40.05 4.46
N ARG A 93 13.21 -39.76 5.31
CA ARG A 93 12.18 -38.76 5.03
C ARG A 93 12.77 -37.35 4.91
N THR A 94 13.65 -36.99 5.85
CA THR A 94 14.31 -35.67 5.83
C THR A 94 15.28 -35.56 4.65
N ALA A 95 15.98 -36.64 4.29
CA ALA A 95 16.84 -36.65 3.10
C ALA A 95 16.02 -36.42 1.81
N THR A 96 14.84 -37.03 1.68
CA THR A 96 13.92 -36.77 0.57
C THR A 96 13.47 -35.31 0.52
N LEU A 97 13.10 -34.74 1.67
CA LEU A 97 12.70 -33.33 1.75
C LEU A 97 13.85 -32.38 1.35
N VAL A 98 15.07 -32.64 1.83
CA VAL A 98 16.25 -31.84 1.44
C VAL A 98 16.49 -31.91 -0.06
N ARG A 99 16.46 -33.11 -0.67
CA ARG A 99 16.59 -33.27 -2.12
C ARG A 99 15.50 -32.51 -2.89
N PHE A 100 14.26 -32.54 -2.40
CA PHE A 100 13.17 -31.79 -2.99
C PHE A 100 13.40 -30.27 -2.90
N LEU A 101 13.80 -29.77 -1.74
CA LEU A 101 14.11 -28.35 -1.55
C LEU A 101 15.28 -27.92 -2.43
N ASP A 102 16.35 -28.71 -2.53
CA ASP A 102 17.48 -28.38 -3.40
C ASP A 102 17.09 -28.42 -4.89
N TRP A 103 16.27 -29.40 -5.31
CA TRP A 103 15.70 -29.43 -6.65
C TRP A 103 14.85 -28.18 -6.93
N MET A 104 14.01 -27.78 -5.97
CA MET A 104 13.11 -26.64 -6.10
C MET A 104 13.89 -25.33 -6.16
N PHE A 105 14.82 -25.10 -5.24
CA PHE A 105 15.63 -23.89 -5.16
C PHE A 105 16.71 -23.78 -6.24
N SER A 106 16.95 -24.84 -7.04
CA SER A 106 17.93 -24.78 -8.12
C SER A 106 17.56 -23.78 -9.22
N SER A 107 16.25 -23.51 -9.39
CA SER A 107 15.73 -22.69 -10.50
C SER A 107 14.45 -21.97 -10.08
N TRP A 108 14.35 -20.69 -10.43
CA TRP A 108 13.18 -19.85 -10.10
C TRP A 108 11.85 -20.42 -10.62
N TRP A 109 11.85 -21.06 -11.79
CA TRP A 109 10.63 -21.60 -12.39
C TRP A 109 10.13 -22.85 -11.67
N ARG A 110 11.01 -23.61 -11.00
CA ARG A 110 10.62 -24.76 -10.19
C ARG A 110 9.91 -24.31 -8.92
N ILE A 111 10.41 -23.24 -8.30
CA ILE A 111 9.74 -22.58 -7.17
C ILE A 111 8.36 -22.08 -7.61
N ALA A 112 8.28 -21.38 -8.73
CA ALA A 112 7.02 -20.90 -9.30
C ALA A 112 6.04 -22.06 -9.57
N LEU A 113 6.52 -23.19 -10.10
CA LEU A 113 5.71 -24.38 -10.33
C LEU A 113 5.17 -24.98 -9.02
N VAL A 114 6.02 -25.12 -8.00
CA VAL A 114 5.58 -25.64 -6.69
C VAL A 114 4.55 -24.70 -6.06
N LEU A 115 4.76 -23.38 -6.12
CA LEU A 115 3.76 -22.40 -5.69
C LEU A 115 2.45 -22.56 -6.46
N ALA A 116 2.51 -22.69 -7.78
CA ALA A 116 1.33 -22.85 -8.62
C ALA A 116 0.52 -24.10 -8.25
N VAL A 117 1.19 -25.23 -8.00
CA VAL A 117 0.54 -26.48 -7.58
C VAL A 117 -0.06 -26.34 -6.18
N CYS A 118 0.68 -25.77 -5.23
CA CYS A 118 0.19 -25.62 -3.86
C CYS A 118 -0.98 -24.63 -3.76
N TRP A 119 -1.01 -23.61 -4.60
CA TRP A 119 -2.06 -22.60 -4.64
C TRP A 119 -3.22 -22.93 -5.58
N LEU A 120 -3.14 -24.06 -6.31
CA LEU A 120 -4.18 -24.50 -7.23
C LEU A 120 -5.60 -24.52 -6.62
N PRO A 121 -5.82 -24.99 -5.38
CA PRO A 121 -7.16 -24.95 -4.78
C PRO A 121 -7.73 -23.52 -4.69
N TRP A 122 -6.88 -22.55 -4.35
CA TRP A 122 -7.28 -21.14 -4.29
C TRP A 122 -7.56 -20.58 -5.68
N TYR A 123 -6.75 -20.96 -6.67
CA TYR A 123 -6.99 -20.54 -8.05
C TYR A 123 -8.32 -21.06 -8.59
N LEU A 124 -8.62 -22.34 -8.38
CA LEU A 124 -9.86 -22.96 -8.86
C LEU A 124 -11.12 -22.32 -8.25
N THR A 125 -11.04 -21.84 -7.00
CA THR A 125 -12.18 -21.19 -6.33
C THR A 125 -12.35 -19.72 -6.68
N SER A 126 -11.29 -19.04 -7.11
CA SER A 126 -11.27 -17.59 -7.32
C SER A 126 -11.07 -17.17 -8.77
N TYR A 127 -10.95 -18.10 -9.71
CA TYR A 127 -10.83 -17.79 -11.14
C TYR A 127 -12.23 -17.46 -11.72
N PRO A 128 -12.39 -16.40 -12.54
CA PRO A 128 -11.35 -15.54 -13.13
C PRO A 128 -11.06 -14.26 -12.37
N GLY A 129 -10.37 -14.41 -11.25
CA GLY A 129 -9.88 -13.32 -10.42
C GLY A 129 -10.99 -12.58 -9.67
N GLN A 130 -10.56 -11.55 -8.95
CA GLN A 130 -11.42 -10.76 -8.07
C GLN A 130 -11.31 -9.28 -8.51
N PRO A 131 -12.14 -8.83 -9.47
CA PRO A 131 -12.18 -7.42 -9.85
C PRO A 131 -12.70 -6.57 -8.69
N ASN A 132 -12.02 -5.47 -8.41
CA ASN A 132 -12.42 -4.52 -7.37
C ASN A 132 -13.11 -3.28 -7.99
N PRO A 133 -13.67 -2.37 -7.17
CA PRO A 133 -14.25 -1.13 -7.67
C PRO A 133 -13.29 -0.27 -8.50
N ASP A 134 -12.01 -0.16 -8.11
CA ASP A 134 -10.99 0.59 -8.87
C ASP A 134 -10.81 0.02 -10.29
N PHE A 135 -10.85 -1.31 -10.46
CA PHE A 135 -10.78 -1.96 -11.77
C PHE A 135 -11.95 -1.55 -12.67
N ALA A 136 -13.18 -1.60 -12.14
CA ALA A 136 -14.35 -1.16 -12.89
C ALA A 136 -14.23 0.32 -13.32
N ARG A 137 -13.69 1.17 -12.46
CA ARG A 137 -13.50 2.61 -12.74
C ARG A 137 -12.41 2.86 -13.77
N MET A 138 -11.30 2.14 -13.72
CA MET A 138 -10.28 2.21 -14.78
C MET A 138 -10.83 1.77 -16.15
N LEU A 139 -11.76 0.82 -16.18
CA LEU A 139 -12.47 0.44 -17.40
C LEU A 139 -13.39 1.56 -17.89
N GLU A 140 -14.18 2.17 -17.01
CA GLU A 140 -15.02 3.32 -17.35
C GLU A 140 -14.19 4.49 -17.89
N GLU A 141 -13.11 4.86 -17.20
CA GLU A 141 -12.19 5.93 -17.61
C GLU A 141 -11.63 5.69 -19.01
N PHE A 142 -11.33 4.44 -19.37
CA PHE A 142 -10.76 4.13 -20.68
C PHE A 142 -11.80 3.95 -21.80
N LEU A 143 -12.93 3.31 -21.49
CA LEU A 143 -13.92 2.85 -22.48
C LEU A 143 -14.97 3.90 -22.81
N LEU A 144 -15.27 4.81 -21.88
CA LEU A 144 -16.33 5.81 -22.01
C LEU A 144 -15.76 7.21 -22.26
N THR A 145 -16.61 8.05 -22.83
CA THR A 145 -16.38 9.48 -23.01
C THR A 145 -17.39 10.29 -22.18
N ARG A 146 -17.16 11.59 -22.00
CA ARG A 146 -18.09 12.45 -21.25
C ARG A 146 -19.54 12.38 -21.77
N PRO A 147 -19.81 12.42 -23.10
CA PRO A 147 -21.16 12.22 -23.62
C PRO A 147 -21.80 10.89 -23.18
N ASP A 148 -21.02 9.81 -23.05
CA ASP A 148 -21.53 8.50 -22.63
C ASP A 148 -21.96 8.46 -21.15
N THR A 149 -21.58 9.47 -20.37
CA THR A 149 -21.90 9.56 -18.94
C THR A 149 -23.14 10.38 -18.63
N VAL A 150 -23.80 10.96 -19.65
CA VAL A 150 -25.02 11.75 -19.46
C VAL A 150 -26.13 10.88 -18.86
N GLY A 151 -26.68 11.30 -17.72
CA GLY A 151 -27.70 10.53 -16.98
C GLY A 151 -27.13 9.51 -15.99
N ALA A 152 -25.80 9.42 -15.88
CA ALA A 152 -25.08 8.66 -14.86
C ALA A 152 -24.10 9.57 -14.09
N THR A 153 -23.57 9.09 -12.98
CA THR A 153 -22.47 9.81 -12.28
C THR A 153 -21.14 9.43 -12.93
N PRO A 154 -20.44 10.35 -13.61
CA PRO A 154 -19.18 10.06 -14.27
C PRO A 154 -18.08 9.71 -13.25
N ALA A 155 -17.01 9.04 -13.69
CA ALA A 155 -15.92 8.60 -12.82
C ALA A 155 -15.27 9.75 -12.01
N TYR A 156 -15.09 10.92 -12.61
CA TYR A 156 -14.51 12.11 -11.96
C TYR A 156 -15.44 12.84 -10.98
N GLU A 157 -16.75 12.54 -11.00
CA GLU A 157 -17.67 12.91 -9.91
C GLU A 157 -17.81 11.76 -8.92
N ASN A 158 -17.60 10.51 -9.37
CA ASN A 158 -17.62 9.38 -8.48
C ASN A 158 -16.44 9.40 -7.51
N TYR A 159 -15.27 9.79 -8.01
CA TYR A 159 -14.09 10.15 -7.25
C TYR A 159 -13.78 11.61 -7.56
N PRO A 160 -14.35 12.55 -6.77
CA PRO A 160 -14.32 13.97 -7.05
C PRO A 160 -12.94 14.47 -7.47
N THR A 161 -12.85 14.86 -8.74
CA THR A 161 -11.72 15.57 -9.32
C THR A 161 -12.18 17.00 -9.59
N SER A 162 -11.36 17.97 -9.22
CA SER A 162 -11.68 19.37 -9.41
C SER A 162 -12.01 19.70 -10.86
N PHE A 163 -13.09 20.45 -11.10
CA PHE A 163 -13.55 20.78 -12.46
C PHE A 163 -12.53 21.63 -13.23
N TYR A 164 -11.71 22.43 -12.55
CA TYR A 164 -10.63 23.18 -13.18
C TYR A 164 -9.50 22.28 -13.75
N LEU A 165 -9.41 21.01 -13.34
CA LEU A 165 -8.44 20.03 -13.84
C LEU A 165 -8.95 19.29 -15.08
N LEU A 166 -10.25 19.40 -15.40
CA LEU A 166 -10.83 18.71 -16.54
C LEU A 166 -10.39 19.39 -17.83
N PRO A 167 -9.77 18.66 -18.79
CA PRO A 167 -9.42 19.23 -20.08
C PRO A 167 -10.69 19.55 -20.88
N GLY A 168 -10.58 20.37 -21.93
CA GLY A 168 -11.73 20.74 -22.76
C GLY A 168 -12.32 19.61 -23.62
N GLY A 169 -11.62 18.48 -23.79
CA GLY A 169 -12.07 17.35 -24.62
C GLY A 169 -12.99 16.35 -23.92
N ASP A 170 -13.53 15.40 -24.68
CA ASP A 170 -14.49 14.38 -24.20
C ASP A 170 -13.85 13.19 -23.46
N SER A 171 -12.52 13.11 -23.45
CA SER A 171 -11.79 12.01 -22.82
C SER A 171 -12.00 11.98 -21.29
N LEU A 172 -12.14 10.76 -20.76
CA LEU A 172 -12.15 10.48 -19.33
C LEU A 172 -10.82 9.90 -18.83
N TRP A 173 -9.79 9.84 -19.68
CA TRP A 173 -8.48 9.30 -19.29
C TRP A 173 -7.90 10.14 -18.18
N SER A 174 -7.62 9.50 -17.05
CA SER A 174 -7.18 10.18 -15.84
C SER A 174 -5.92 9.54 -15.28
N ASN A 175 -5.19 10.30 -14.47
CA ASN A 175 -4.17 9.80 -13.56
C ASN A 175 -4.70 9.76 -12.11
N HIS A 176 -6.03 9.72 -11.91
CA HIS A 176 -6.62 9.46 -10.59
C HIS A 176 -6.26 8.04 -10.14
N HIS A 177 -6.57 7.06 -11.00
CA HIS A 177 -5.90 5.76 -10.99
C HIS A 177 -4.59 5.89 -11.78
N ASN A 178 -3.58 5.04 -11.50
CA ASN A 178 -2.32 5.12 -12.25
C ASN A 178 -2.60 4.96 -13.76
N PHE A 179 -2.27 5.99 -14.54
CA PHE A 179 -2.63 6.07 -15.96
C PHE A 179 -2.22 4.83 -16.77
N PHE A 180 -1.03 4.28 -16.51
CA PHE A 180 -0.57 3.09 -17.22
C PHE A 180 -1.33 1.82 -16.84
N LEU A 181 -1.78 1.73 -15.59
CA LEU A 181 -2.63 0.64 -15.14
C LEU A 181 -4.02 0.73 -15.78
N MET A 182 -4.58 1.95 -15.87
CA MET A 182 -5.82 2.20 -16.60
C MET A 182 -5.67 1.82 -18.08
N LEU A 183 -4.58 2.20 -18.76
CA LEU A 183 -4.31 1.80 -20.14
C LEU A 183 -4.21 0.29 -20.27
N TYR A 184 -3.51 -0.39 -19.37
CA TYR A 184 -3.34 -1.84 -19.41
C TYR A 184 -4.69 -2.57 -19.29
N TYR A 185 -5.47 -2.26 -18.26
CA TYR A 185 -6.77 -2.92 -18.06
C TYR A 185 -7.80 -2.51 -19.11
N GLY A 186 -7.86 -1.23 -19.44
CA GLY A 186 -8.79 -0.68 -20.43
C GLY A 186 -8.53 -1.20 -21.84
N SER A 187 -7.28 -1.21 -22.31
CA SER A 187 -6.94 -1.64 -23.67
C SER A 187 -7.21 -3.12 -23.90
N VAL A 188 -6.85 -4.00 -22.95
CA VAL A 188 -7.14 -5.43 -23.03
C VAL A 188 -8.64 -5.68 -22.99
N SER A 189 -9.37 -4.94 -22.15
CA SER A 189 -10.83 -5.00 -22.07
C SER A 189 -11.50 -4.53 -23.37
N LYS A 190 -11.03 -3.42 -23.95
CA LYS A 190 -11.53 -2.91 -25.24
C LYS A 190 -11.31 -3.91 -26.36
N LEU A 191 -10.11 -4.48 -26.44
CA LEU A 191 -9.79 -5.51 -27.43
C LEU A 191 -10.72 -6.72 -27.29
N SER A 192 -10.96 -7.17 -26.05
CA SER A 192 -11.90 -8.27 -25.77
C SER A 192 -13.32 -7.95 -26.23
N ILE A 193 -13.82 -6.75 -25.94
CA ILE A 193 -15.15 -6.31 -26.36
C ILE A 193 -15.24 -6.26 -27.90
N THR A 194 -14.23 -5.72 -28.56
CA THR A 194 -14.19 -5.62 -30.03
C THR A 194 -14.16 -7.00 -30.70
N LEU A 195 -13.40 -7.96 -30.15
CA LEU A 195 -13.23 -9.28 -30.76
C LEU A 195 -14.35 -10.28 -30.39
N PHE A 196 -14.89 -10.18 -29.19
CA PHE A 196 -15.78 -11.21 -28.63
C PHE A 196 -17.14 -10.67 -28.15
N GLY A 197 -17.38 -9.36 -28.21
CA GLY A 197 -18.61 -8.73 -27.72
C GLY A 197 -18.76 -8.75 -26.19
N THR A 198 -17.70 -9.09 -25.45
CA THR A 198 -17.73 -9.19 -23.97
C THR A 198 -16.36 -8.92 -23.36
N VAL A 199 -16.34 -8.47 -22.10
CA VAL A 199 -15.11 -8.24 -21.32
C VAL A 199 -14.54 -9.51 -20.68
N MET A 200 -15.30 -10.62 -20.68
CA MET A 200 -14.90 -11.84 -19.97
C MET A 200 -13.53 -12.41 -20.43
N PRO A 201 -13.23 -12.54 -21.74
CA PRO A 201 -11.89 -12.95 -22.20
C PRO A 201 -10.76 -12.07 -21.67
N ALA A 202 -10.96 -10.76 -21.56
CA ALA A 202 -9.99 -9.87 -20.92
C ALA A 202 -9.79 -10.21 -19.45
N ILE A 203 -10.85 -10.42 -18.67
CA ILE A 203 -10.75 -10.77 -17.25
C ILE A 203 -9.98 -12.09 -17.07
N TYR A 204 -10.26 -13.11 -17.88
CA TYR A 204 -9.51 -14.36 -17.91
C TYR A 204 -8.02 -14.14 -18.19
N ALA A 205 -7.70 -13.37 -19.22
CA ALA A 205 -6.32 -13.08 -19.62
C ALA A 205 -5.58 -12.26 -18.56
N LEU A 206 -6.18 -11.19 -18.03
CA LEU A 206 -5.62 -10.32 -17.01
C LEU A 206 -5.36 -11.10 -15.71
N SER A 207 -6.31 -11.92 -15.27
CA SER A 207 -6.15 -12.83 -14.11
C SER A 207 -4.97 -13.78 -14.31
N THR A 208 -4.86 -14.37 -15.50
CA THR A 208 -3.77 -15.30 -15.82
C THR A 208 -2.41 -14.61 -15.86
N VAL A 209 -2.32 -13.42 -16.48
CA VAL A 209 -1.08 -12.66 -16.57
C VAL A 209 -0.62 -12.19 -15.19
N THR A 210 -1.52 -11.63 -14.38
CA THR A 210 -1.22 -11.16 -13.02
C THR A 210 -0.79 -12.31 -12.09
N LEU A 211 -1.42 -13.48 -12.24
CA LEU A 211 -1.02 -14.72 -11.57
C LEU A 211 0.40 -15.15 -11.98
N ILE A 212 0.67 -15.25 -13.28
CA ILE A 212 1.99 -15.63 -13.79
C ILE A 212 3.06 -14.65 -13.30
N LEU A 213 2.80 -13.35 -13.34
CA LEU A 213 3.72 -12.32 -12.84
C LEU A 213 4.00 -12.50 -11.34
N THR A 214 2.99 -12.85 -10.55
CA THR A 214 3.15 -13.12 -9.12
C THR A 214 4.03 -14.36 -8.90
N LEU A 215 3.77 -15.44 -9.62
CA LEU A 215 4.57 -16.68 -9.56
C LEU A 215 6.02 -16.44 -9.99
N VAL A 216 6.25 -15.67 -11.05
CA VAL A 216 7.59 -15.26 -11.48
C VAL A 216 8.27 -14.43 -10.41
N ALA A 217 7.59 -13.41 -9.87
CA ALA A 217 8.17 -12.52 -8.86
C ALA A 217 8.60 -13.28 -7.60
N PHE A 218 7.72 -14.12 -7.04
CA PHE A 218 8.06 -14.93 -5.87
C PHE A 218 9.10 -16.01 -6.20
N GLY A 219 8.99 -16.67 -7.36
CA GLY A 219 9.99 -17.64 -7.80
C GLY A 219 11.38 -17.03 -7.95
N ARG A 220 11.47 -15.83 -8.53
CA ARG A 220 12.71 -15.05 -8.64
C ARG A 220 13.22 -14.62 -7.27
N ALA A 221 12.34 -14.08 -6.42
CA ALA A 221 12.71 -13.64 -5.08
C ALA A 221 13.31 -14.78 -4.25
N PHE A 222 12.65 -15.94 -4.19
CA PHE A 222 13.17 -17.10 -3.47
C PHE A 222 14.44 -17.70 -4.12
N ALA A 223 14.56 -17.72 -5.44
CA ALA A 223 15.78 -18.20 -6.10
C ALA A 223 16.98 -17.28 -5.85
N ILE A 224 16.75 -15.99 -5.62
CA ILE A 224 17.79 -15.03 -5.24
C ILE A 224 18.13 -15.16 -3.76
N LEU A 225 17.12 -15.05 -2.90
CA LEU A 225 17.30 -15.08 -1.44
C LEU A 225 17.81 -16.45 -0.96
N GLY A 226 17.39 -17.54 -1.59
CA GLY A 226 17.82 -18.89 -1.27
C GLY A 226 19.32 -19.12 -1.44
N ARG A 227 20.02 -18.31 -2.25
CA ARG A 227 21.49 -18.37 -2.35
C ARG A 227 22.21 -17.85 -1.10
N PHE A 228 21.53 -17.01 -0.31
CA PHE A 228 22.06 -16.46 0.94
C PHE A 228 21.71 -17.33 2.16
N VAL A 229 20.84 -18.33 1.99
CA VAL A 229 20.37 -19.20 3.08
C VAL A 229 20.82 -20.62 2.82
N THR A 230 21.89 -21.06 3.48
CA THR A 230 22.48 -22.39 3.27
C THR A 230 21.66 -23.50 3.91
N ASP A 231 21.02 -23.24 5.06
CA ASP A 231 20.27 -24.24 5.80
C ASP A 231 18.89 -24.54 5.18
N TRP A 232 18.64 -25.83 4.95
CA TRP A 232 17.42 -26.31 4.30
C TRP A 232 16.17 -26.10 5.15
N LYS A 233 16.28 -26.11 6.48
CA LYS A 233 15.13 -25.88 7.38
C LYS A 233 14.70 -24.43 7.29
N ILE A 234 15.65 -23.50 7.30
CA ILE A 234 15.34 -22.06 7.17
C ILE A 234 14.76 -21.76 5.78
N ARG A 235 15.35 -22.31 4.71
CA ARG A 235 14.77 -22.23 3.35
C ARG A 235 13.36 -22.80 3.31
N GLY A 236 13.15 -23.98 3.90
CA GLY A 236 11.85 -24.66 3.95
C GLY A 236 10.80 -23.91 4.76
N ILE A 237 11.16 -23.35 5.93
CA ILE A 237 10.27 -22.54 6.77
C ILE A 237 9.88 -21.26 6.04
N GLY A 238 10.86 -20.52 5.50
CA GLY A 238 10.60 -19.28 4.76
C GLY A 238 9.71 -19.51 3.55
N PHE A 239 9.93 -20.60 2.81
CA PHE A 239 9.05 -20.98 1.70
C PHE A 239 7.67 -21.43 2.17
N GLY A 240 7.60 -22.24 3.23
CA GLY A 240 6.36 -22.73 3.82
C GLY A 240 5.44 -21.60 4.29
N LEU A 241 5.98 -20.55 4.90
CA LEU A 241 5.20 -19.37 5.29
C LEU A 241 4.48 -18.70 4.11
N VAL A 242 5.10 -18.67 2.93
CA VAL A 242 4.47 -18.13 1.72
C VAL A 242 3.46 -19.12 1.14
N VAL A 243 3.83 -20.39 1.02
CA VAL A 243 2.94 -21.44 0.50
C VAL A 243 1.64 -21.54 1.30
N PHE A 244 1.74 -21.52 2.64
CA PHE A 244 0.60 -21.65 3.54
C PHE A 244 -0.12 -20.32 3.82
N SER A 245 0.23 -19.24 3.11
CA SER A 245 -0.50 -17.98 3.17
C SER A 245 -1.56 -17.93 2.06
N PRO A 246 -2.84 -18.27 2.35
CA PRO A 246 -3.90 -18.22 1.34
C PRO A 246 -4.13 -16.80 0.83
N LEU A 247 -3.79 -15.78 1.63
CA LEU A 247 -3.95 -14.39 1.25
C LEU A 247 -3.13 -14.05 0.01
N ILE A 248 -1.88 -14.53 -0.09
CA ILE A 248 -1.02 -14.26 -1.26
C ILE A 248 -1.57 -14.96 -2.50
N ALA A 249 -2.05 -16.20 -2.36
CA ALA A 249 -2.65 -16.96 -3.43
C ALA A 249 -3.97 -16.34 -3.96
N LEU A 250 -4.82 -15.84 -3.06
CA LEU A 250 -6.06 -15.17 -3.43
C LEU A 250 -5.78 -13.81 -4.09
N TRP A 251 -4.83 -13.06 -3.52
CA TRP A 251 -4.43 -11.76 -4.08
C TRP A 251 -3.73 -11.88 -5.44
N SER A 252 -3.12 -13.01 -5.79
CA SER A 252 -2.41 -13.17 -7.07
C SER A 252 -3.32 -13.13 -8.30
N MET A 253 -4.63 -13.01 -8.14
CA MET A 253 -5.60 -12.78 -9.22
C MET A 253 -6.52 -11.58 -8.93
N SER A 254 -6.12 -10.68 -8.03
CA SER A 254 -6.88 -9.47 -7.70
C SER A 254 -6.63 -8.40 -8.74
N HIS A 255 -7.68 -7.96 -9.44
CA HIS A 255 -7.55 -6.81 -10.33
C HIS A 255 -7.54 -5.54 -9.49
N SER A 256 -6.38 -5.19 -8.95
CA SER A 256 -6.17 -4.01 -8.14
C SER A 256 -4.75 -3.45 -8.36
N LYS A 257 -4.58 -2.17 -8.06
CA LYS A 257 -3.28 -1.48 -8.08
C LYS A 257 -2.23 -2.13 -7.16
N ASN A 258 -2.68 -2.79 -6.09
CA ASN A 258 -1.79 -3.28 -5.03
C ASN A 258 -1.14 -4.63 -5.35
N GLN A 259 -1.79 -5.49 -6.15
CA GLN A 259 -1.26 -6.82 -6.45
C GLN A 259 0.08 -6.72 -7.20
N LEU A 260 0.09 -6.04 -8.35
CA LEU A 260 1.28 -5.92 -9.20
C LEU A 260 2.42 -5.22 -8.47
N PHE A 261 2.09 -4.22 -7.65
CA PHE A 261 3.04 -3.57 -6.76
C PHE A 261 3.64 -4.54 -5.74
N ALA A 262 2.82 -5.33 -5.02
CA ALA A 262 3.31 -6.26 -4.00
C ALA A 262 4.22 -7.35 -4.60
N ALA A 263 3.85 -7.90 -5.76
CA ALA A 263 4.67 -8.85 -6.50
C ALA A 263 6.00 -8.20 -6.92
N GLY A 264 5.95 -7.03 -7.55
CA GLY A 264 7.13 -6.26 -7.94
C GLY A 264 8.02 -5.92 -6.74
N PHE A 265 7.44 -5.55 -5.60
CA PHE A 265 8.14 -5.20 -4.38
C PHE A 265 8.91 -6.39 -3.79
N ALA A 266 8.31 -7.59 -3.75
CA ALA A 266 8.99 -8.81 -3.30
C ALA A 266 10.21 -9.15 -4.19
N TRP A 267 10.06 -9.02 -5.51
CA TRP A 267 11.17 -9.23 -6.45
C TRP A 267 12.24 -8.13 -6.30
N TRP A 268 11.84 -6.87 -6.18
CA TRP A 268 12.74 -5.74 -5.94
C TRP A 268 13.57 -5.92 -4.67
N LEU A 269 12.95 -6.32 -3.55
CA LEU A 269 13.64 -6.59 -2.29
C LEU A 269 14.72 -7.66 -2.46
N ALA A 270 14.44 -8.72 -3.21
CA ALA A 270 15.42 -9.77 -3.48
C ALA A 270 16.58 -9.26 -4.35
N LEU A 271 16.30 -8.45 -5.39
CA LEU A 271 17.34 -7.82 -6.21
C LEU A 271 18.20 -6.84 -5.39
N LEU A 272 17.58 -6.08 -4.49
CA LEU A 272 18.27 -5.19 -3.56
C LEU A 272 19.17 -5.99 -2.61
N ALA A 273 18.66 -7.09 -2.05
CA ALA A 273 19.46 -8.00 -1.23
C ALA A 273 20.64 -8.60 -2.01
N GLU A 274 20.44 -9.00 -3.27
CA GLU A 274 21.51 -9.48 -4.14
C GLU A 274 22.59 -8.41 -4.33
N TYR A 275 22.19 -7.17 -4.56
CA TYR A 275 23.13 -6.06 -4.72
C TYR A 275 23.89 -5.73 -3.42
N LEU A 276 23.21 -5.74 -2.28
CA LEU A 276 23.82 -5.47 -0.96
C LEU A 276 24.88 -6.51 -0.58
N HIS A 277 24.73 -7.76 -1.00
CA HIS A 277 25.68 -8.85 -0.74
C HIS A 277 26.68 -9.09 -1.88
N ALA A 278 26.58 -8.34 -2.98
CA ALA A 278 27.46 -8.52 -4.12
C ALA A 278 28.86 -7.93 -3.86
N GLU A 279 29.89 -8.78 -3.88
CA GLU A 279 31.29 -8.33 -3.81
C GLU A 279 31.79 -7.81 -5.17
N ARG A 280 31.19 -8.30 -6.25
CA ARG A 280 31.53 -8.00 -7.64
C ARG A 280 30.45 -7.14 -8.30
N ARG A 281 30.77 -6.58 -9.47
CA ARG A 281 29.80 -5.84 -10.28
C ARG A 281 28.64 -6.75 -10.68
N MET A 282 27.43 -6.19 -10.72
CA MET A 282 26.25 -6.93 -11.13
C MET A 282 26.30 -7.36 -12.60
N LEU A 283 25.72 -8.52 -12.87
CA LEU A 283 25.54 -9.05 -14.23
C LEU A 283 24.45 -8.27 -14.98
N ARG A 284 24.51 -8.26 -16.32
CA ARG A 284 23.51 -7.60 -17.19
C ARG A 284 22.06 -8.00 -16.86
N ARG A 285 21.83 -9.28 -16.55
CA ARG A 285 20.50 -9.81 -16.17
C ARG A 285 19.88 -9.02 -15.01
N TRP A 286 20.68 -8.65 -14.01
CA TRP A 286 20.19 -7.95 -12.82
C TRP A 286 19.69 -6.55 -13.19
N TYR A 287 20.38 -5.85 -14.08
CA TYR A 287 19.95 -4.54 -14.58
C TYR A 287 18.64 -4.64 -15.38
N VAL A 288 18.48 -5.68 -16.20
CA VAL A 288 17.24 -5.93 -16.93
C VAL A 288 16.10 -6.21 -15.97
N GLU A 289 16.29 -7.10 -14.98
CA GLU A 289 15.27 -7.38 -13.97
C GLU A 289 14.93 -6.14 -13.14
N MET A 290 15.91 -5.33 -12.76
CA MET A 290 15.69 -4.09 -12.01
C MET A 290 14.89 -3.07 -12.83
N VAL A 291 15.16 -2.93 -14.14
CA VAL A 291 14.37 -2.08 -15.05
C VAL A 291 12.94 -2.59 -15.16
N LEU A 292 12.75 -3.89 -15.39
CA LEU A 292 11.43 -4.51 -15.54
C LEU A 292 10.58 -4.32 -14.26
N VAL A 293 11.18 -4.61 -13.10
CA VAL A 293 10.53 -4.43 -11.81
C VAL A 293 10.27 -2.95 -11.52
N GLY A 294 11.19 -2.06 -11.91
CA GLY A 294 11.00 -0.62 -11.83
C GLY A 294 9.77 -0.15 -12.60
N VAL A 295 9.64 -0.55 -13.88
CA VAL A 295 8.46 -0.26 -14.72
C VAL A 295 7.20 -0.81 -14.07
N LEU A 296 7.21 -2.07 -13.63
CA LEU A 296 6.06 -2.71 -12.99
C LEU A 296 5.58 -1.92 -11.77
N ILE A 297 6.48 -1.54 -10.87
CA ILE A 297 6.17 -0.79 -9.65
C ILE A 297 5.61 0.58 -9.99
N THR A 298 6.29 1.35 -10.86
CA THR A 298 5.90 2.74 -11.17
C THR A 298 4.62 2.82 -11.98
N ALA A 299 4.33 1.80 -12.80
CA ALA A 299 3.07 1.68 -13.53
C ALA A 299 1.91 1.17 -12.66
N SER A 300 2.19 0.53 -11.51
CA SER A 300 1.15 -0.01 -10.62
C SER A 300 0.59 1.03 -9.66
N VAL A 301 1.45 1.85 -9.04
CA VAL A 301 1.06 2.77 -7.97
C VAL A 301 1.74 4.14 -8.09
N LEU A 302 1.02 5.20 -7.71
CA LEU A 302 1.52 6.58 -7.76
C LEU A 302 2.66 6.85 -6.76
N PHE A 303 2.68 6.13 -5.63
CA PHE A 303 3.70 6.27 -4.58
C PHE A 303 4.95 5.39 -4.78
N GLY A 304 5.09 4.75 -5.95
CA GLY A 304 6.25 3.90 -6.26
C GLY A 304 7.60 4.63 -6.17
N TRP A 305 7.60 5.95 -6.31
CA TRP A 305 8.80 6.80 -6.16
C TRP A 305 9.44 6.72 -4.77
N ILE A 306 8.68 6.37 -3.72
CA ILE A 306 9.23 6.16 -2.37
C ILE A 306 10.28 5.04 -2.41
N LEU A 307 10.08 4.01 -3.23
CA LEU A 307 11.06 2.93 -3.39
C LEU A 307 12.33 3.40 -4.09
N LEU A 308 12.26 4.39 -4.99
CA LEU A 308 13.45 5.01 -5.56
C LEU A 308 14.24 5.76 -4.51
N VAL A 309 13.57 6.44 -3.58
CA VAL A 309 14.22 7.12 -2.46
C VAL A 309 14.90 6.10 -1.56
N CYS A 310 14.21 5.01 -1.20
CA CYS A 310 14.79 3.90 -0.42
C CYS A 310 16.02 3.29 -1.13
N GLN A 311 15.91 3.02 -2.44
CA GLN A 311 16.98 2.52 -3.29
C GLN A 311 18.18 3.50 -3.30
N ALA A 312 17.93 4.79 -3.50
CA ALA A 312 18.97 5.82 -3.51
C ALA A 312 19.68 5.90 -2.16
N ILE A 313 18.94 5.89 -1.04
CA ILE A 313 19.49 5.87 0.30
C ILE A 313 20.38 4.64 0.50
N ALA A 314 19.91 3.43 0.15
CA ALA A 314 20.70 2.21 0.25
C ALA A 314 22.01 2.30 -0.55
N MET A 315 21.95 2.90 -1.74
CA MET A 315 23.10 3.08 -2.63
C MET A 315 24.11 4.11 -2.13
N LEU A 316 23.65 5.19 -1.48
CA LEU A 316 24.51 6.18 -0.83
C LEU A 316 25.35 5.55 0.29
N PHE A 317 24.82 4.55 0.99
CA PHE A 317 25.57 3.80 2.02
C PHE A 317 26.63 2.86 1.44
N LEU A 318 26.36 2.22 0.29
CA LEU A 318 27.29 1.26 -0.30
C LEU A 318 28.46 1.92 -1.05
N ARG A 319 28.27 3.15 -1.58
CA ARG A 319 29.26 3.98 -2.33
C ARG A 319 29.95 3.30 -3.54
N ARG A 320 29.70 2.02 -3.82
CA ARG A 320 30.38 1.22 -4.85
C ARG A 320 29.50 1.08 -6.09
N GLY A 321 29.88 1.73 -7.19
CA GLY A 321 29.20 1.57 -8.48
C GLY A 321 27.72 1.95 -8.45
N TRP A 322 27.32 2.83 -7.53
CA TRP A 322 25.92 3.18 -7.22
C TRP A 322 25.13 3.75 -8.39
N ARG A 323 25.82 4.43 -9.34
CA ARG A 323 25.20 5.07 -10.50
C ARG A 323 24.39 4.08 -11.34
N GLY A 324 24.98 2.94 -11.72
CA GLY A 324 24.29 1.98 -12.60
C GLY A 324 23.00 1.42 -12.00
N PRO A 325 23.04 0.86 -10.78
CA PRO A 325 21.86 0.38 -10.06
C PRO A 325 20.80 1.47 -9.83
N LEU A 326 21.21 2.71 -9.55
CA LEU A 326 20.29 3.83 -9.40
C LEU A 326 19.61 4.14 -10.74
N THR A 327 20.39 4.28 -11.81
CA THR A 327 19.89 4.51 -13.17
C THR A 327 18.91 3.44 -13.61
N ALA A 328 19.17 2.17 -13.29
CA ALA A 328 18.30 1.06 -13.67
C ALA A 328 16.87 1.15 -13.11
N MET A 329 16.68 1.81 -11.97
CA MET A 329 15.35 2.01 -11.38
C MET A 329 14.81 3.42 -11.65
N ALA A 330 15.69 4.43 -11.65
CA ALA A 330 15.32 5.83 -11.90
C ALA A 330 14.84 6.06 -13.33
N VAL A 331 15.45 5.42 -14.34
CA VAL A 331 15.05 5.60 -15.74
C VAL A 331 13.59 5.15 -15.98
N PRO A 332 13.15 3.94 -15.57
CA PRO A 332 11.74 3.56 -15.61
C PRO A 332 10.81 4.59 -14.99
N ALA A 333 11.14 5.09 -13.80
CA ALA A 333 10.31 6.05 -13.11
C ALA A 333 10.24 7.39 -13.85
N LEU A 334 11.36 7.91 -14.34
CA LEU A 334 11.39 9.15 -15.12
C LEU A 334 10.61 9.01 -16.42
N VAL A 335 10.71 7.87 -17.09
CA VAL A 335 9.96 7.60 -18.33
C VAL A 335 8.46 7.52 -18.05
N VAL A 336 8.05 6.76 -17.04
CA VAL A 336 6.64 6.59 -16.67
C VAL A 336 6.03 7.91 -16.19
N HIS A 337 6.63 8.56 -15.19
CA HIS A 337 6.11 9.82 -14.66
C HIS A 337 6.23 10.96 -15.68
N GLY A 338 7.34 11.02 -16.43
CA GLY A 338 7.54 12.03 -17.48
C GLY A 338 6.52 11.90 -18.60
N ALA A 339 6.16 10.68 -19.01
CA ALA A 339 5.10 10.46 -20.00
C ALA A 339 3.74 10.97 -19.50
N VAL A 340 3.39 10.70 -18.24
CA VAL A 340 2.15 11.23 -17.64
C VAL A 340 2.17 12.76 -17.61
N VAL A 341 3.28 13.37 -17.18
CA VAL A 341 3.42 14.85 -17.15
C VAL A 341 3.23 15.45 -18.54
N VAL A 342 3.84 14.86 -19.57
CA VAL A 342 3.68 15.32 -20.95
C VAL A 342 2.22 15.19 -21.41
N LEU A 343 1.57 14.04 -21.16
CA LEU A 343 0.17 13.81 -21.53
C LEU A 343 -0.81 14.75 -20.82
N VAL A 344 -0.56 15.06 -19.55
CA VAL A 344 -1.30 16.07 -18.78
C VAL A 344 -1.10 17.44 -19.39
N SER A 345 0.14 17.83 -19.72
CA SER A 345 0.43 19.14 -20.32
C SER A 345 -0.21 19.36 -21.70
N MET A 346 -0.46 18.27 -22.43
CA MET A 346 -1.18 18.27 -23.71
C MET A 346 -2.71 18.25 -23.54
N GLY A 347 -3.24 18.21 -22.31
CA GLY A 347 -4.66 18.10 -22.03
C GLY A 347 -5.29 16.75 -22.43
N THR A 348 -4.47 15.71 -22.64
CA THR A 348 -4.94 14.37 -23.02
C THR A 348 -5.37 13.54 -21.80
N VAL A 349 -4.71 13.77 -20.66
CA VAL A 349 -4.94 13.05 -19.41
C VAL A 349 -5.30 14.03 -18.30
N ILE A 350 -6.36 13.73 -17.56
CA ILE A 350 -6.75 14.47 -16.35
C ILE A 350 -5.69 14.22 -15.26
N PRO A 351 -5.06 15.26 -14.69
CA PRO A 351 -4.07 15.08 -13.62
C PRO A 351 -4.70 14.56 -12.33
N SER A 352 -3.87 14.04 -11.43
CA SER A 352 -4.30 13.73 -10.06
C SER A 352 -4.65 15.01 -9.31
N ASP A 353 -5.77 15.02 -8.58
CA ASP A 353 -6.20 16.17 -7.79
C ASP A 353 -5.26 16.38 -6.57
N PRO A 354 -4.86 17.64 -6.25
CA PRO A 354 -4.06 17.94 -5.06
C PRO A 354 -4.59 17.30 -3.77
N ILE A 355 -5.92 17.20 -3.61
CA ILE A 355 -6.56 16.64 -2.42
C ILE A 355 -6.08 15.23 -2.09
N GLU A 356 -5.69 14.45 -3.10
CA GLU A 356 -5.32 13.05 -2.90
C GLU A 356 -4.09 12.87 -2.00
N THR A 357 -3.17 13.84 -2.04
CA THR A 357 -1.96 13.87 -1.21
C THR A 357 -2.17 14.46 0.19
N LYS A 358 -3.35 15.04 0.45
CA LYS A 358 -3.64 15.82 1.65
C LYS A 358 -4.32 15.02 2.77
N GLY A 359 -4.51 13.72 2.61
CA GLY A 359 -5.30 12.88 3.54
C GLY A 359 -4.93 13.04 5.03
N LEU A 360 -3.63 13.06 5.37
CA LEU A 360 -3.19 13.29 6.75
C LEU A 360 -3.47 14.73 7.22
N GLN A 361 -3.17 15.72 6.38
CA GLN A 361 -3.39 17.14 6.71
C GLN A 361 -4.88 17.43 6.93
N LEU A 362 -5.75 16.84 6.10
CA LEU A 362 -7.20 16.96 6.22
C LEU A 362 -7.69 16.33 7.53
N GLN A 363 -7.26 15.11 7.84
CA GLN A 363 -7.63 14.44 9.09
C GLN A 363 -7.25 15.24 10.34
N GLN A 364 -6.03 15.77 10.38
CA GLN A 364 -5.58 16.61 11.49
C GLN A 364 -6.33 17.94 11.56
N LEU A 365 -6.51 18.61 10.42
CA LEU A 365 -7.22 19.89 10.37
C LEU A 365 -8.68 19.70 10.79
N THR A 366 -9.40 18.71 10.23
CA THR A 366 -10.78 18.41 10.59
C THR A 366 -10.92 18.12 12.08
N LEU A 367 -10.03 17.31 12.67
CA LEU A 367 -10.06 17.05 14.11
C LEU A 367 -9.85 18.33 14.93
N ILE A 368 -8.92 19.21 14.51
CA ILE A 368 -8.73 20.51 15.16
C ILE A 368 -10.01 21.34 15.08
N LEU A 369 -10.66 21.42 13.92
CA LEU A 369 -11.91 22.18 13.77
C LEU A 369 -13.07 21.58 14.58
N LYS A 370 -13.08 20.26 14.75
CA LYS A 370 -14.09 19.54 15.51
C LYS A 370 -13.95 19.77 17.03
N GLU A 371 -12.73 19.71 17.54
CA GLU A 371 -12.44 19.93 18.96
C GLU A 371 -12.39 21.43 19.33
N HIS A 372 -12.02 22.28 18.36
CA HIS A 372 -11.83 23.72 18.56
C HIS A 372 -12.52 24.50 17.42
N PRO A 373 -13.84 24.75 17.51
CA PRO A 373 -14.61 25.43 16.46
C PRO A 373 -14.13 26.85 16.12
N ASP A 374 -13.46 27.50 17.07
CA ASP A 374 -12.84 28.83 16.97
C ASP A 374 -11.36 28.78 16.54
N ALA A 375 -10.89 27.64 16.03
CA ALA A 375 -9.48 27.46 15.68
C ALA A 375 -9.01 28.38 14.55
N LEU A 376 -9.90 28.73 13.63
CA LEU A 376 -9.58 29.54 12.45
C LEU A 376 -9.91 31.01 12.66
N SER A 377 -9.07 31.89 12.12
CA SER A 377 -9.44 33.29 11.91
C SER A 377 -10.56 33.40 10.87
N ALA A 378 -11.29 34.54 10.86
CA ALA A 378 -12.32 34.78 9.84
C ALA A 378 -11.76 34.71 8.41
N GLN A 379 -10.53 35.21 8.20
CA GLN A 379 -9.83 35.13 6.92
C GLN A 379 -9.49 33.69 6.53
N ASP A 380 -8.97 32.91 7.49
CA ASP A 380 -8.61 31.50 7.25
C ASP A 380 -9.85 30.65 6.98
N ARG A 381 -10.95 30.88 7.71
CA ARG A 381 -12.23 30.20 7.45
C ARG A 381 -12.74 30.55 6.06
N ALA A 382 -12.78 31.83 5.69
CA ALA A 382 -13.23 32.25 4.35
C ALA A 382 -12.35 31.68 3.22
N ALA A 383 -11.04 31.53 3.45
CA ALA A 383 -10.14 30.90 2.49
C ALA A 383 -10.34 29.38 2.39
N LEU A 384 -10.47 28.69 3.53
CA LEU A 384 -10.75 27.26 3.57
C LEU A 384 -12.11 26.93 2.95
N SER A 385 -13.12 27.80 3.16
CA SER A 385 -14.47 27.68 2.62
C SER A 385 -14.55 27.76 1.09
N ARG A 386 -13.48 28.13 0.39
CA ARG A 386 -13.41 28.02 -1.08
C ARG A 386 -13.01 26.62 -1.56
N ILE A 387 -12.39 25.84 -0.67
CA ILE A 387 -11.95 24.46 -0.95
C ILE A 387 -12.95 23.47 -0.34
N PHE A 388 -13.43 23.72 0.87
CA PHE A 388 -14.28 22.80 1.63
C PHE A 388 -15.52 23.47 2.18
N ASP A 389 -16.65 22.78 2.20
CA ASP A 389 -17.70 23.10 3.18
C ASP A 389 -17.18 22.69 4.56
N THR A 390 -16.83 23.69 5.37
CA THR A 390 -16.17 23.47 6.67
C THR A 390 -17.07 22.78 7.69
N ASP A 391 -18.39 22.98 7.57
CA ASP A 391 -19.34 22.47 8.55
C ASP A 391 -19.62 20.98 8.24
N VAL A 392 -19.85 20.66 6.96
CA VAL A 392 -19.92 19.28 6.49
C VAL A 392 -18.60 18.54 6.74
N MET A 393 -17.45 19.18 6.50
CA MET A 393 -16.12 18.61 6.75
C MET A 393 -15.96 18.13 8.20
N VAL A 394 -16.45 18.88 9.19
CA VAL A 394 -16.41 18.52 10.62
C VAL A 394 -17.43 17.44 10.97
N GLU A 395 -18.63 17.53 10.39
CA GLU A 395 -19.70 16.55 10.58
C GLU A 395 -19.26 15.14 10.16
N VAL A 396 -18.67 15.03 8.96
CA VAL A 396 -18.31 13.76 8.31
C VAL A 396 -16.96 13.21 8.76
N PHE A 397 -16.34 13.81 9.76
CA PHE A 397 -15.07 13.34 10.31
C PHE A 397 -15.17 11.87 10.74
N ASP A 398 -14.32 11.04 10.13
CA ASP A 398 -14.15 9.63 10.45
C ASP A 398 -12.68 9.40 10.86
N PRO A 399 -12.39 8.93 12.10
CA PRO A 399 -11.02 8.67 12.54
C PRO A 399 -10.32 7.58 11.71
N ASP A 400 -11.08 6.71 11.04
CA ASP A 400 -10.53 5.58 10.28
C ASP A 400 -10.18 5.96 8.84
N SER A 401 -10.81 6.98 8.26
CA SER A 401 -10.59 7.36 6.87
C SER A 401 -10.76 8.85 6.57
N SER A 402 -9.87 9.36 5.71
CA SER A 402 -9.98 10.71 5.15
C SER A 402 -11.00 10.82 4.03
N ASP A 403 -11.45 9.69 3.48
CA ASP A 403 -12.27 9.67 2.26
C ASP A 403 -13.58 10.47 2.40
N PRO A 404 -14.32 10.41 3.53
CA PRO A 404 -15.51 11.24 3.70
C PRO A 404 -15.21 12.74 3.62
N VAL A 405 -14.06 13.20 4.11
CA VAL A 405 -13.64 14.61 4.02
C VAL A 405 -13.23 14.99 2.59
N LYS A 406 -12.78 14.01 1.81
CA LYS A 406 -12.42 14.17 0.40
C LYS A 406 -13.63 14.07 -0.54
N SER A 407 -14.84 13.87 -0.02
CA SER A 407 -16.02 13.52 -0.82
C SER A 407 -15.85 12.21 -1.62
N THR A 408 -14.94 11.32 -1.21
CA THR A 408 -14.69 10.03 -1.84
C THR A 408 -15.21 8.87 -0.97
N GLY A 409 -15.37 7.69 -1.57
CA GLY A 409 -15.82 6.48 -0.88
C GLY A 409 -17.10 5.86 -1.46
N PRO A 410 -17.65 4.81 -0.81
CA PRO A 410 -18.90 4.18 -1.23
C PRO A 410 -20.03 5.21 -1.32
N PHE A 411 -20.95 5.05 -2.29
CA PHE A 411 -22.00 6.04 -2.57
C PHE A 411 -22.80 6.48 -1.33
N ILE A 412 -23.07 5.55 -0.39
CA ILE A 412 -23.80 5.80 0.86
C ILE A 412 -23.06 6.75 1.82
N ARG A 413 -21.73 6.86 1.70
CA ARG A 413 -20.87 7.67 2.58
C ARG A 413 -20.30 8.90 1.87
N LYS A 414 -20.76 9.19 0.66
CA LYS A 414 -20.35 10.38 -0.06
C LYS A 414 -20.90 11.63 0.60
N THR A 415 -20.10 12.68 0.53
CA THR A 415 -20.34 13.96 1.18
C THR A 415 -20.11 15.07 0.17
N ASP A 416 -20.62 16.26 0.44
CA ASP A 416 -20.28 17.46 -0.32
C ASP A 416 -19.26 18.33 0.44
N SER A 417 -18.41 17.71 1.28
CA SER A 417 -17.41 18.45 2.05
C SER A 417 -16.35 19.09 1.17
N TYR A 418 -15.92 18.43 0.10
CA TYR A 418 -14.96 18.98 -0.85
C TYR A 418 -15.68 19.70 -2.00
N GLN A 419 -15.38 20.99 -2.22
CA GLN A 419 -16.03 21.80 -3.25
C GLN A 419 -15.39 21.65 -4.64
N TYR A 420 -15.24 20.40 -5.09
CA TYR A 420 -14.56 20.04 -6.35
C TYR A 420 -15.13 20.74 -7.61
N LYS A 421 -16.39 21.20 -7.57
CA LYS A 421 -17.02 21.89 -8.70
C LYS A 421 -16.59 23.36 -8.85
N THR A 422 -16.26 24.02 -7.74
CA THR A 422 -16.06 25.48 -7.68
C THR A 422 -14.64 25.88 -7.30
N VAL A 423 -13.93 25.03 -6.55
CA VAL A 423 -12.53 25.24 -6.15
C VAL A 423 -11.65 25.61 -7.34
N GLN A 424 -10.67 26.48 -7.12
CA GLN A 424 -9.71 26.92 -8.14
C GLN A 424 -8.27 26.59 -7.73
N PRO A 425 -7.30 26.58 -8.67
CA PRO A 425 -5.90 26.30 -8.35
C PRO A 425 -5.34 27.19 -7.23
N GLN A 426 -5.62 28.50 -7.28
CA GLN A 426 -5.13 29.48 -6.31
C GLN A 426 -5.70 29.31 -4.91
N ASP A 427 -6.82 28.60 -4.74
CA ASP A 427 -7.39 28.40 -3.41
C ASP A 427 -6.49 27.52 -2.54
N TRP A 428 -5.77 26.58 -3.17
CA TRP A 428 -4.83 25.69 -2.51
C TRP A 428 -3.60 26.40 -1.92
N ASP A 429 -3.26 27.59 -2.40
CA ASP A 429 -2.08 28.35 -1.93
C ASP A 429 -2.18 28.69 -0.44
N ALA A 430 -3.40 28.95 0.04
CA ALA A 430 -3.66 29.27 1.45
C ALA A 430 -3.68 28.02 2.36
N PHE A 431 -4.00 26.84 1.82
CA PHE A 431 -4.31 25.64 2.60
C PHE A 431 -3.19 25.25 3.57
N ASN A 432 -1.94 25.16 3.09
CA ASN A 432 -0.82 24.73 3.93
C ASN A 432 -0.56 25.73 5.06
N GLY A 433 -0.72 27.03 4.79
CA GLY A 433 -0.57 28.08 5.81
C GLY A 433 -1.64 27.99 6.90
N ILE A 434 -2.90 27.76 6.50
CA ILE A 434 -4.02 27.56 7.43
C ILE A 434 -3.78 26.33 8.31
N TYR A 435 -3.43 25.20 7.69
CA TYR A 435 -3.11 23.95 8.38
C TYR A 435 -1.98 24.13 9.41
N LEU A 436 -0.89 24.78 9.03
CA LEU A 436 0.24 25.01 9.93
C LEU A 436 -0.12 25.94 11.10
N ARG A 437 -0.88 27.02 10.85
CA ARG A 437 -1.37 27.91 11.92
C ARG A 437 -2.27 27.17 12.91
N ALA A 438 -3.21 26.37 12.41
CA ALA A 438 -4.09 25.56 13.25
C ALA A 438 -3.31 24.54 14.08
N ALA A 439 -2.34 23.85 13.45
CA ALA A 439 -1.46 22.88 14.12
C ALA A 439 -0.62 23.51 15.23
N LEU A 440 -0.06 24.70 14.99
CA LEU A 440 0.73 25.43 15.99
C LEU A 440 -0.13 25.97 17.14
N LYS A 441 -1.38 26.36 16.86
CA LYS A 441 -2.33 26.83 17.89
C LYS A 441 -2.80 25.67 18.79
N TYR A 442 -2.99 24.47 18.24
CA TYR A 442 -3.47 23.29 18.96
C TYR A 442 -2.56 22.05 18.76
N PRO A 443 -1.34 22.06 19.31
CA PRO A 443 -0.37 20.98 19.09
C PRO A 443 -0.82 19.63 19.68
N GLY A 444 -1.64 19.63 20.73
CA GLY A 444 -2.20 18.41 21.32
C GLY A 444 -3.14 17.69 20.36
N THR A 445 -4.18 18.39 19.88
CA THR A 445 -5.13 17.84 18.89
C THR A 445 -4.43 17.49 17.56
N PHE A 446 -3.40 18.25 17.17
CA PHE A 446 -2.57 17.91 16.02
C PHE A 446 -1.89 16.53 16.17
N LEU A 447 -1.31 16.27 17.34
CA LEU A 447 -0.72 14.97 17.68
C LEU A 447 -1.79 13.87 17.69
N ASP A 448 -2.96 14.14 18.25
CA ASP A 448 -4.08 13.18 18.26
C ASP A 448 -4.52 12.79 16.85
N GLY A 449 -4.63 13.77 15.93
CA GLY A 449 -4.96 13.49 14.53
C GLY A 449 -3.90 12.67 13.81
N LEU A 450 -2.61 12.90 14.11
CA LEU A 450 -1.52 12.06 13.58
C LEU A 450 -1.64 10.64 14.11
N VAL A 451 -1.86 10.50 15.42
CA VAL A 451 -1.96 9.22 16.11
C VAL A 451 -3.11 8.43 15.53
N LEU A 452 -4.34 8.98 15.54
CA LEU A 452 -5.55 8.34 14.99
C LEU A 452 -5.31 7.74 13.60
N LYS A 453 -4.56 8.47 12.75
CA LYS A 453 -4.30 8.01 11.39
C LYS A 453 -3.20 6.95 11.28
N THR A 454 -2.28 6.83 12.25
CA THR A 454 -1.02 6.08 12.06
C THR A 454 -0.78 4.90 13.00
N TYR A 455 -1.17 4.97 14.28
CA TYR A 455 -0.74 3.96 15.27
C TYR A 455 -1.25 2.56 14.92
N ARG A 456 -2.47 2.47 14.37
CA ARG A 456 -3.17 1.23 14.03
C ARG A 456 -2.41 0.37 13.02
N TYR A 457 -1.57 0.98 12.16
CA TYR A 457 -0.76 0.24 11.19
C TYR A 457 0.37 -0.59 11.83
N LEU A 458 0.82 -0.20 13.04
CA LEU A 458 1.96 -0.81 13.72
C LEU A 458 1.57 -1.53 15.01
N ASP A 459 0.34 -1.35 15.48
CA ASP A 459 -0.20 -2.04 16.65
C ASP A 459 -0.66 -3.46 16.28
N PRO A 460 0.02 -4.52 16.73
CA PRO A 460 -0.32 -5.90 16.36
C PRO A 460 -1.61 -6.40 17.00
N LEU A 461 -2.20 -5.63 17.92
CA LEU A 461 -3.45 -5.95 18.61
C LEU A 461 -4.64 -5.15 18.05
N ASP A 462 -4.43 -4.33 17.02
CA ASP A 462 -5.52 -3.63 16.33
C ASP A 462 -6.40 -4.62 15.56
N LYS A 463 -7.71 -4.37 15.53
CA LYS A 463 -8.69 -5.25 14.87
C LYS A 463 -9.00 -4.86 13.42
N GLY A 464 -8.30 -3.87 12.86
CA GLY A 464 -8.56 -3.32 11.54
C GLY A 464 -9.74 -2.35 11.52
N THR A 465 -9.93 -1.67 10.40
CA THR A 465 -11.01 -0.70 10.20
C THR A 465 -12.32 -1.40 9.88
N THR A 466 -13.45 -0.77 10.18
CA THR A 466 -14.79 -1.24 9.77
C THR A 466 -15.13 -0.85 8.33
N TRP A 467 -14.15 -0.36 7.56
CA TRP A 467 -14.35 0.25 6.24
C TRP A 467 -14.80 -0.75 5.17
N TYR A 468 -14.34 -1.99 5.29
CA TYR A 468 -14.93 -3.13 4.61
C TYR A 468 -15.70 -3.93 5.66
N PRO A 469 -16.95 -4.35 5.40
CA PRO A 469 -17.62 -5.25 6.31
C PRO A 469 -16.70 -6.46 6.55
N ALA A 470 -16.54 -6.86 7.81
CA ALA A 470 -15.86 -8.12 8.12
C ALA A 470 -16.45 -9.18 7.19
N TRP A 471 -15.59 -9.99 6.55
CA TRP A 471 -16.01 -11.02 5.61
C TRP A 471 -17.17 -11.80 6.23
N GLN A 472 -18.39 -11.49 5.82
CA GLN A 472 -19.57 -12.18 6.30
C GLN A 472 -19.68 -13.37 5.37
N PRO A 473 -19.48 -14.61 5.88
CA PRO A 473 -19.80 -15.78 5.08
C PRO A 473 -21.23 -15.58 4.59
N ILE A 474 -21.41 -15.63 3.27
CA ILE A 474 -22.70 -15.42 2.62
C ILE A 474 -23.67 -16.40 3.27
N THR A 475 -24.53 -15.88 4.15
CA THR A 475 -25.68 -16.65 4.62
C THR A 475 -26.62 -16.65 3.42
N ILE A 476 -26.56 -17.71 2.61
CA ILE A 476 -27.55 -17.97 1.56
C ILE A 476 -28.85 -18.30 2.29
N ALA A 477 -29.52 -17.27 2.80
CA ALA A 477 -30.81 -17.34 3.43
C ALA A 477 -31.84 -16.74 2.46
N ARG A 478 -32.49 -17.63 1.72
CA ARG A 478 -33.90 -17.54 1.27
C ARG A 478 -34.42 -16.12 0.99
N SER A 479 -34.16 -15.57 -0.20
CA SER A 479 -34.99 -14.47 -0.73
C SER A 479 -35.17 -14.46 -2.26
N VAL A 480 -34.69 -15.47 -2.97
CA VAL A 480 -34.76 -15.51 -4.46
C VAL A 480 -36.04 -16.19 -4.99
N THR A 481 -36.91 -16.76 -4.15
CA THR A 481 -38.10 -17.50 -4.63
C THR A 481 -39.40 -16.69 -4.76
N THR A 482 -39.45 -15.40 -4.44
CA THR A 482 -40.73 -14.64 -4.49
C THR A 482 -40.78 -13.48 -5.49
N GLY A 483 -39.74 -13.27 -6.29
CA GLY A 483 -39.67 -12.14 -7.24
C GLY A 483 -40.06 -12.45 -8.70
N LEU A 484 -40.37 -13.70 -9.07
CA LEU A 484 -40.64 -14.11 -10.46
C LEU A 484 -42.11 -14.46 -10.73
N ARG A 485 -43.04 -13.79 -10.06
CA ARG A 485 -44.44 -13.69 -10.47
C ARG A 485 -44.96 -12.29 -10.20
N ARG A 486 -44.70 -11.36 -11.12
CA ARG A 486 -45.60 -10.29 -11.55
C ARG A 486 -45.08 -9.64 -12.80
#